data_AF-A0A143B530-F1
#
_entry.id   AF-A0A143B530-F1
#
_cell.length_a   1.000
_cell.length_b   1.000
_cell.length_c   1.000
_cell.angle_alpha   90.00
_cell.angle_beta   90.00
_cell.angle_gamma   90.00
#
_symmetry.space_group_name_H-M   'P 1'
#
loop_
_entity.id
_entity.type
_entity.pdbx_description
1 polymer ?
#
loop_
_entity_poly.entity_id
_entity_poly.type
_entity_poly.pdbx_seq_one_letter_code
_entity_poly.pdbx_strand_id
1 'polypeptide(L)'
;MHLKRLLHLALTMIFLLAVASPVLAADSALDALDSRLQKLEDATGIRLGGALRVNYGLQDWSAASKDKGGDFAFDLFRLNLDGEVADILLSAEYRFYPEYDFDTIHHGWIGYNFSDDLQGQIGIQQVPFGIQPYASHNFWFSGAYYLGLEDDYDMGVKFLYTPGPLDIAVAFYKNAELGNSSDKERYSIDLITEGVNANEETNQGNLRLAYTLQHSETCATEFGWSGEYGQVYNTATGDMGDHWASAVHLVGNYGNLNVQLEYAAYEYALENPTGVDNRLIHVGAFAAAWDAPAKASIGIFNAAYTFPLDWGPLDSIQVYSDNTVIEPDEGSFGTAWQNVVGAMVAAGPLYTYFDVISGENMIFMNGNPTTPDNERNTRININFGYYF
;
A
#
# COMPACT_ATOMS: atom_id res chain seq x y z
N MET A 1 -12.84 -16.77 -60.75
CA MET A 1 -13.33 -17.25 -59.43
C MET A 1 -12.51 -18.42 -58.84
N HIS A 2 -11.37 -18.83 -59.44
CA HIS A 2 -10.54 -19.95 -58.92
C HIS A 2 -9.21 -19.56 -58.25
N LEU A 3 -8.74 -18.32 -58.35
CA LEU A 3 -7.49 -17.89 -57.71
C LEU A 3 -7.67 -17.47 -56.23
N LYS A 4 -8.88 -17.03 -55.83
CA LYS A 4 -9.19 -16.65 -54.43
C LYS A 4 -9.41 -17.85 -53.50
N ARG A 5 -9.76 -19.04 -54.03
CA ARG A 5 -9.93 -20.27 -53.22
C ARG A 5 -8.63 -21.02 -52.95
N LEU A 6 -7.63 -20.93 -53.83
CA LEU A 6 -6.28 -21.48 -53.55
C LEU A 6 -5.50 -20.63 -52.54
N LEU A 7 -5.67 -19.31 -52.56
CA LEU A 7 -5.00 -18.42 -51.59
C LEU A 7 -5.55 -18.59 -50.17
N HIS A 8 -6.86 -18.84 -50.02
CA HIS A 8 -7.45 -19.12 -48.70
C HIS A 8 -7.00 -20.48 -48.15
N LEU A 9 -6.93 -21.54 -48.98
CA LEU A 9 -6.46 -22.84 -48.48
C LEU A 9 -4.95 -22.84 -48.13
N ALA A 10 -4.13 -22.07 -48.85
CA ALA A 10 -2.71 -21.92 -48.53
C ALA A 10 -2.49 -21.07 -47.25
N LEU A 11 -3.31 -20.04 -47.01
CA LEU A 11 -3.20 -19.21 -45.81
C LEU A 11 -3.72 -19.91 -44.55
N THR A 12 -4.77 -20.73 -44.67
CA THR A 12 -5.28 -21.53 -43.54
C THR A 12 -4.33 -22.69 -43.19
N MET A 13 -3.59 -23.23 -44.16
CA MET A 13 -2.59 -24.28 -43.89
C MET A 13 -1.26 -23.73 -43.33
N ILE A 14 -0.94 -22.46 -43.59
CA ILE A 14 0.19 -21.75 -42.93
C ILE A 14 -0.19 -21.32 -41.49
N PHE A 15 -1.46 -20.98 -41.23
CA PHE A 15 -1.91 -20.65 -39.88
C PHE A 15 -2.12 -21.87 -38.96
N LEU A 16 -2.36 -23.07 -39.53
CA LEU A 16 -2.48 -24.31 -38.75
C LEU A 16 -1.19 -25.15 -38.62
N LEU A 17 -0.10 -24.81 -39.34
CA LEU A 17 1.22 -25.45 -39.14
C LEU A 17 2.24 -24.57 -38.40
N ALA A 18 1.88 -23.35 -38.00
CA ALA A 18 2.77 -22.44 -37.28
C ALA A 18 2.49 -22.33 -35.77
N VAL A 19 1.54 -23.09 -35.21
CA VAL A 19 1.12 -22.94 -33.79
C VAL A 19 1.55 -24.11 -32.89
N ALA A 20 2.11 -25.19 -33.43
CA ALA A 20 2.59 -26.30 -32.60
C ALA A 20 4.11 -26.32 -32.38
N SER A 21 4.89 -25.42 -32.99
CA SER A 21 6.36 -25.44 -32.90
C SER A 21 7.04 -24.20 -32.32
N PRO A 22 6.46 -22.98 -32.30
CA PRO A 22 7.01 -21.88 -31.51
C PRO A 22 6.58 -21.94 -30.04
N VAL A 23 5.43 -22.54 -29.72
CA VAL A 23 4.95 -22.69 -28.32
C VAL A 23 5.82 -23.68 -27.55
N LEU A 24 6.10 -24.86 -28.10
CA LEU A 24 7.02 -25.83 -27.48
C LEU A 24 8.46 -25.31 -27.34
N ALA A 25 8.91 -24.48 -28.29
CA ALA A 25 10.22 -23.84 -28.20
C ALA A 25 10.26 -22.72 -27.15
N ALA A 26 9.17 -21.97 -27.00
CA ALA A 26 8.99 -20.98 -25.94
C ALA A 26 8.88 -21.64 -24.56
N ASP A 27 8.09 -22.72 -24.42
CA ASP A 27 7.99 -23.49 -23.18
C ASP A 27 9.35 -24.05 -22.76
N SER A 28 10.10 -24.66 -23.70
CA SER A 28 11.45 -25.16 -23.38
C SER A 28 12.46 -24.06 -23.03
N ALA A 29 12.26 -22.84 -23.54
CA ALA A 29 13.11 -21.70 -23.25
C ALA A 29 12.74 -21.04 -21.92
N LEU A 30 11.45 -21.01 -21.59
CA LEU A 30 10.92 -20.57 -20.29
C LEU A 30 11.32 -21.56 -19.19
N ASP A 31 11.12 -22.86 -19.39
CA ASP A 31 11.59 -23.91 -18.46
C ASP A 31 13.10 -23.81 -18.22
N ALA A 32 13.88 -23.53 -19.28
CA ALA A 32 15.31 -23.32 -19.17
C ALA A 32 15.68 -22.00 -18.49
N LEU A 33 14.85 -20.95 -18.62
CA LEU A 33 15.03 -19.68 -17.93
C LEU A 33 14.70 -19.84 -16.44
N ASP A 34 13.58 -20.46 -16.10
CA ASP A 34 13.15 -20.76 -14.73
C ASP A 34 14.16 -21.66 -14.04
N SER A 35 14.61 -22.71 -14.72
CA SER A 35 15.69 -23.58 -14.21
C SER A 35 17.00 -22.83 -13.99
N ARG A 36 17.28 -21.77 -14.75
CA ARG A 36 18.47 -20.94 -14.57
C ARG A 36 18.28 -19.90 -13.46
N LEU A 37 17.08 -19.33 -13.34
CA LEU A 37 16.70 -18.40 -12.29
C LEU A 37 16.75 -19.14 -10.96
N GLN A 38 16.06 -20.27 -10.81
CA GLN A 38 16.12 -21.11 -9.62
C GLN A 38 17.56 -21.46 -9.24
N LYS A 39 18.41 -21.86 -10.19
CA LYS A 39 19.82 -22.13 -9.91
C LYS A 39 20.60 -20.91 -9.44
N LEU A 40 20.27 -19.71 -9.93
CA LEU A 40 20.86 -18.46 -9.47
C LEU A 40 20.35 -18.10 -8.08
N GLU A 41 19.05 -18.26 -7.81
CA GLU A 41 18.45 -18.05 -6.49
C GLU A 41 19.05 -19.01 -5.47
N ASP A 42 19.14 -20.30 -5.78
CA ASP A 42 19.78 -21.32 -4.96
C ASP A 42 21.27 -21.01 -4.73
N ALA A 43 21.98 -20.48 -5.74
CA ALA A 43 23.40 -20.17 -5.65
C ALA A 43 23.69 -18.85 -4.92
N THR A 44 22.77 -17.90 -4.97
CA THR A 44 22.95 -16.55 -4.37
C THR A 44 22.25 -16.41 -3.04
N GLY A 45 21.22 -17.21 -2.76
CA GLY A 45 20.31 -17.05 -1.64
C GLY A 45 19.26 -15.95 -1.83
N ILE A 46 19.19 -15.32 -3.01
CA ILE A 46 18.32 -14.16 -3.30
C ILE A 46 17.30 -14.52 -4.38
N ARG A 47 16.02 -14.37 -4.05
CA ARG A 47 14.87 -14.49 -4.96
C ARG A 47 14.58 -13.16 -5.64
N LEU A 48 14.34 -13.20 -6.94
CA LEU A 48 13.87 -12.04 -7.71
C LEU A 48 12.36 -12.17 -7.93
N GLY A 49 11.61 -11.14 -7.62
CA GLY A 49 10.19 -11.05 -7.97
C GLY A 49 9.85 -9.70 -8.58
N GLY A 50 8.57 -9.49 -8.88
CA GLY A 50 8.10 -8.20 -9.34
C GLY A 50 6.61 -8.16 -9.62
N ALA A 51 6.17 -7.02 -10.16
CA ALA A 51 4.83 -6.89 -10.67
C ALA A 51 4.75 -5.88 -11.82
N LEU A 52 3.75 -6.08 -12.67
CA LEU A 52 3.32 -5.14 -13.69
C LEU A 52 1.84 -4.88 -13.46
N ARG A 53 1.45 -3.59 -13.35
CA ARG A 53 0.06 -3.20 -13.15
C ARG A 53 -0.40 -2.14 -14.15
N VAL A 54 -1.65 -2.25 -14.58
CA VAL A 54 -2.37 -1.23 -15.35
C VAL A 54 -3.65 -0.87 -14.60
N ASN A 55 -4.06 0.40 -14.67
CA ASN A 55 -5.16 0.90 -13.87
C ASN A 55 -6.15 1.71 -14.72
N TYR A 56 -7.43 1.36 -14.63
CA TYR A 56 -8.54 2.10 -15.23
C TYR A 56 -9.25 2.92 -14.16
N GLY A 57 -9.46 4.21 -14.42
CA GLY A 57 -10.14 5.13 -13.53
C GLY A 57 -11.26 5.91 -14.21
N LEU A 58 -12.42 6.01 -13.56
CA LEU A 58 -13.51 6.92 -13.95
C LEU A 58 -13.92 7.75 -12.74
N GLN A 59 -13.89 9.08 -12.87
CA GLN A 59 -14.20 10.03 -11.80
C GLN A 59 -15.50 10.78 -12.11
N ASP A 60 -16.48 10.78 -11.20
CA ASP A 60 -17.78 11.41 -11.45
C ASP A 60 -17.75 12.95 -11.36
N TRP A 61 -16.81 13.52 -10.62
CA TRP A 61 -16.60 14.97 -10.49
C TRP A 61 -15.92 15.58 -11.72
N SER A 62 -15.18 14.78 -12.51
CA SER A 62 -14.43 15.26 -13.67
C SER A 62 -15.27 15.16 -14.96
N ALA A 63 -15.66 16.31 -15.52
CA ALA A 63 -16.34 16.35 -16.82
C ALA A 63 -15.51 15.67 -17.93
N ALA A 64 -14.20 15.92 -17.96
CA ALA A 64 -13.30 15.29 -18.93
C ALA A 64 -13.21 13.76 -18.74
N SER A 65 -13.17 13.26 -17.50
CA SER A 65 -13.18 11.81 -17.23
C SER A 65 -14.47 11.19 -17.74
N LYS A 66 -15.63 11.80 -17.46
CA LYS A 66 -16.94 11.32 -17.93
C LYS A 66 -17.06 11.35 -19.46
N ASP A 67 -16.63 12.44 -20.11
CA ASP A 67 -16.72 12.59 -21.56
C ASP A 67 -15.84 11.57 -22.30
N LYS A 68 -14.68 11.22 -21.73
CA LYS A 68 -13.79 10.16 -22.26
C LYS A 68 -14.26 8.75 -21.91
N GLY A 69 -15.08 8.60 -20.86
CA GLY A 69 -15.42 7.30 -20.28
C GLY A 69 -14.28 6.72 -19.46
N GLY A 70 -13.51 7.55 -18.77
CA GLY A 70 -12.37 7.19 -17.92
C GLY A 70 -11.02 7.23 -18.65
N ASP A 71 -9.97 6.91 -17.90
CA ASP A 71 -8.59 6.80 -18.38
C ASP A 71 -8.05 5.40 -18.04
N PHE A 72 -7.23 4.84 -18.93
CA PHE A 72 -6.55 3.57 -18.69
C PHE A 72 -5.05 3.78 -18.85
N ALA A 73 -4.32 3.62 -17.75
CA ALA A 73 -2.92 4.02 -17.64
C ALA A 73 -2.03 2.87 -17.16
N PHE A 74 -0.73 3.05 -17.37
CA PHE A 74 0.28 2.13 -16.86
C PHE A 74 0.66 2.56 -15.44
N ASP A 75 0.18 1.81 -14.45
CA ASP A 75 0.23 2.16 -13.03
C ASP A 75 1.63 1.92 -12.45
N LEU A 76 2.11 0.67 -12.53
CA LEU A 76 3.31 0.25 -11.83
C LEU A 76 4.11 -0.77 -12.63
N PHE A 77 5.42 -0.60 -12.62
CA PHE A 77 6.36 -1.72 -12.76
C PHE A 77 7.24 -1.78 -11.50
N ARG A 78 7.42 -2.96 -10.91
CA ARG A 78 8.29 -3.11 -9.74
C ARG A 78 9.19 -4.33 -9.82
N LEU A 79 10.30 -4.25 -9.09
CA LEU A 79 11.23 -5.35 -8.87
C LEU A 79 11.46 -5.54 -7.37
N ASN A 80 11.47 -6.80 -6.95
CA ASN A 80 11.57 -7.22 -5.56
C ASN A 80 12.77 -8.14 -5.41
N LEU A 81 13.55 -7.97 -4.34
CA LEU A 81 14.66 -8.84 -3.96
C LEU A 81 14.40 -9.29 -2.54
N ASP A 82 14.33 -10.60 -2.31
CA ASP A 82 14.15 -11.17 -0.97
C ASP A 82 15.07 -12.37 -0.80
N GLY A 83 15.73 -12.50 0.34
CA GLY A 83 16.54 -13.69 0.57
C GLY A 83 17.46 -13.65 1.78
N GLU A 84 18.32 -14.65 1.85
CA GLU A 84 19.26 -14.84 2.95
C GLU A 84 20.64 -15.28 2.40
N VAL A 85 21.68 -14.54 2.78
CA VAL A 85 23.06 -14.81 2.36
C VAL A 85 23.97 -14.80 3.57
N ALA A 86 24.58 -15.94 3.90
CA ALA A 86 25.45 -16.08 5.06
C ALA A 86 24.79 -15.59 6.37
N ASP A 87 23.58 -16.08 6.64
CA ASP A 87 22.73 -15.74 7.81
C ASP A 87 22.28 -14.27 7.87
N ILE A 88 22.49 -13.49 6.80
CA ILE A 88 22.03 -12.11 6.67
C ILE A 88 20.82 -12.06 5.74
N LEU A 89 19.72 -11.52 6.25
CA LEU A 89 18.49 -11.31 5.51
C LEU A 89 18.57 -10.03 4.67
N LEU A 90 17.92 -10.06 3.51
CA LEU A 90 17.73 -8.90 2.63
C LEU A 90 16.29 -8.89 2.14
N SER A 91 15.68 -7.71 2.14
CA SER A 91 14.43 -7.45 1.40
C SER A 91 14.47 -6.04 0.83
N ALA A 92 14.16 -5.89 -0.46
CA ALA A 92 14.13 -4.61 -1.14
C ALA A 92 13.10 -4.61 -2.28
N GLU A 93 12.42 -3.49 -2.45
CA GLU A 93 11.47 -3.29 -3.55
C GLU A 93 11.64 -1.89 -4.15
N TYR A 94 11.83 -1.85 -5.47
CA TYR A 94 11.92 -0.61 -6.24
C TYR A 94 10.76 -0.51 -7.22
N ARG A 95 10.16 0.67 -7.31
CA ARG A 95 8.92 0.91 -8.04
C ARG A 95 9.09 2.02 -9.07
N PHE A 96 8.57 1.77 -10.26
CA PHE A 96 8.45 2.74 -11.34
C PHE A 96 6.96 3.06 -11.52
N TYR A 97 6.61 4.34 -11.51
CA TYR A 97 5.23 4.85 -11.59
C TYR A 97 5.03 5.73 -12.83
N PRO A 98 4.84 5.14 -14.03
CA PRO A 98 4.79 5.91 -15.28
C PRO A 98 3.60 6.86 -15.40
N GLU A 99 2.46 6.54 -14.78
CA GLU A 99 1.29 7.44 -14.74
C GLU A 99 1.59 8.72 -13.96
N TYR A 100 2.45 8.65 -12.95
CA TYR A 100 2.80 9.76 -12.06
C TYR A 100 4.15 10.40 -12.39
N ASP A 101 4.87 9.89 -13.39
CA ASP A 101 6.17 10.37 -13.88
C ASP A 101 7.29 10.37 -12.82
N PHE A 102 7.36 9.32 -11.98
CA PHE A 102 8.47 9.15 -11.03
C PHE A 102 8.80 7.67 -10.76
N ASP A 103 9.91 7.43 -10.08
CA ASP A 103 10.31 6.13 -9.55
C ASP A 103 10.94 6.28 -8.16
N THR A 104 10.76 5.27 -7.31
CA THR A 104 11.17 5.37 -5.90
C THR A 104 11.39 4.00 -5.27
N ILE A 105 12.12 3.99 -4.15
CA ILE A 105 12.21 2.82 -3.29
C ILE A 105 10.94 2.71 -2.44
N HIS A 106 10.40 1.50 -2.32
CA HIS A 106 9.28 1.23 -1.42
C HIS A 106 9.78 0.75 -0.06
N HIS A 107 10.65 -0.25 -0.05
CA HIS A 107 11.35 -0.69 1.15
C HIS A 107 12.73 -1.21 0.79
N GLY A 108 13.61 -1.30 1.78
CA GLY A 108 14.98 -1.78 1.59
C GLY A 108 15.71 -1.92 2.91
N TRP A 109 15.89 -3.14 3.38
CA TRP A 109 16.51 -3.40 4.68
C TRP A 109 17.39 -4.65 4.68
N ILE A 110 18.35 -4.63 5.61
CA ILE A 110 19.21 -5.77 5.93
C ILE A 110 18.80 -6.25 7.32
N GLY A 111 18.67 -7.56 7.50
CA GLY A 111 18.22 -8.16 8.75
C GLY A 111 19.09 -9.31 9.25
N TYR A 112 18.87 -9.65 10.52
CA TYR A 112 19.52 -10.78 11.17
C TYR A 112 18.57 -11.44 12.18
N ASN A 113 18.51 -12.77 12.18
CA ASN A 113 17.78 -13.55 13.17
C ASN A 113 18.71 -13.83 14.36
N PHE A 114 18.48 -13.13 15.49
CA PHE A 114 19.23 -13.36 16.73
C PHE A 114 18.81 -14.65 17.44
N SER A 115 17.56 -15.07 17.24
CA SER A 115 17.00 -16.36 17.64
C SER A 115 15.82 -16.72 16.72
N ASP A 116 15.19 -17.86 16.97
CA ASP A 116 13.99 -18.30 16.24
C ASP A 116 12.81 -17.31 16.36
N ASP A 117 12.77 -16.52 17.45
CA ASP A 117 11.68 -15.59 17.74
C ASP A 117 12.11 -14.12 17.66
N LEU A 118 13.39 -13.79 17.46
CA LEU A 118 13.90 -12.40 17.50
C LEU A 118 14.69 -12.05 16.23
N GLN A 119 14.16 -11.10 15.48
CA GLN A 119 14.79 -10.53 14.29
C GLN A 119 15.09 -9.04 14.49
N GLY A 120 16.23 -8.57 13.99
CA GLY A 120 16.51 -7.14 13.83
C GLY A 120 16.69 -6.76 12.37
N GLN A 121 16.31 -5.53 12.03
CA GLN A 121 16.36 -4.95 10.69
C GLN A 121 16.96 -3.54 10.76
N ILE A 122 17.71 -3.14 9.73
CA ILE A 122 18.22 -1.77 9.51
C ILE A 122 18.01 -1.35 8.05
N GLY A 123 17.60 -0.09 7.81
CA GLY A 123 17.18 0.41 6.49
C GLY A 123 15.76 0.98 6.49
N ILE A 124 15.06 0.88 5.36
CA ILE A 124 13.68 1.33 5.18
C ILE A 124 12.72 0.17 5.46
N GLN A 125 11.87 0.28 6.48
CA GLN A 125 10.89 -0.75 6.83
C GLN A 125 9.52 -0.17 7.12
N GLN A 126 8.48 -0.98 6.91
CA GLN A 126 7.12 -0.62 7.29
C GLN A 126 7.06 -0.25 8.77
N VAL A 127 6.50 0.92 9.08
CA VAL A 127 6.28 1.44 10.42
C VAL A 127 5.28 0.54 11.14
N PRO A 128 5.61 0.00 12.34
CA PRO A 128 4.73 -0.92 13.05
C PRO A 128 3.59 -0.16 13.74
N PHE A 129 2.57 0.21 12.98
CA PHE A 129 1.37 0.91 13.44
C PHE A 129 0.09 0.21 12.96
N GLY A 130 -0.97 0.27 13.78
CA GLY A 130 -2.30 -0.28 13.45
C GLY A 130 -2.33 -1.75 13.00
N ILE A 131 -3.35 -2.05 12.18
CA ILE A 131 -3.52 -3.30 11.44
C ILE A 131 -2.43 -3.40 10.38
N GLN A 132 -1.76 -4.56 10.34
CA GLN A 132 -0.73 -4.86 9.35
C GLN A 132 -1.03 -6.15 8.57
N PRO A 133 -0.55 -6.26 7.31
CA PRO A 133 0.19 -5.22 6.57
C PRO A 133 -0.71 -4.10 6.01
N TYR A 134 -2.02 -4.34 5.87
CA TYR A 134 -2.97 -3.39 5.29
C TYR A 134 -4.27 -3.34 6.09
N ALA A 135 -4.77 -2.13 6.36
CA ALA A 135 -6.02 -1.89 7.10
C ALA A 135 -7.22 -1.81 6.14
N SER A 136 -7.18 -2.61 5.07
CA SER A 136 -8.11 -2.59 3.95
C SER A 136 -7.96 -3.85 3.07
N HIS A 137 -8.97 -4.13 2.24
CA HIS A 137 -8.96 -5.19 1.23
C HIS A 137 -8.86 -4.64 -0.20
N ASN A 138 -9.17 -3.35 -0.37
CA ASN A 138 -9.25 -2.67 -1.66
C ASN A 138 -7.90 -2.10 -2.15
N PHE A 139 -7.86 -1.56 -3.37
CA PHE A 139 -6.63 -1.00 -3.96
C PHE A 139 -6.24 0.39 -3.41
N TRP A 140 -7.21 1.16 -2.91
CA TRP A 140 -7.07 2.56 -2.48
C TRP A 140 -6.76 2.74 -0.99
N PHE A 141 -6.53 1.65 -0.27
CA PHE A 141 -6.29 1.62 1.17
C PHE A 141 -7.43 2.22 2.01
N SER A 142 -7.21 2.39 3.32
CA SER A 142 -8.10 3.14 4.20
C SER A 142 -7.76 4.64 4.15
N GLY A 143 -8.59 5.47 4.78
CA GLY A 143 -8.27 6.89 4.96
C GLY A 143 -7.04 7.16 5.83
N ALA A 144 -6.61 6.19 6.66
CA ALA A 144 -5.40 6.32 7.48
C ALA A 144 -4.11 6.36 6.63
N TYR A 145 -4.14 5.72 5.44
CA TYR A 145 -3.04 5.80 4.48
C TYR A 145 -2.72 7.24 4.11
N TYR A 146 -3.74 8.06 3.81
CA TYR A 146 -3.58 9.47 3.44
C TYR A 146 -3.05 10.40 4.55
N LEU A 147 -2.77 9.84 5.72
CA LEU A 147 -2.24 10.49 6.91
C LEU A 147 -0.91 9.88 7.40
N GLY A 148 -0.32 8.93 6.67
CA GLY A 148 0.94 8.26 7.08
C GLY A 148 0.75 7.19 8.15
N LEU A 149 -0.48 6.74 8.42
CA LEU A 149 -0.80 5.81 9.52
C LEU A 149 -1.20 4.40 9.04
N GLU A 150 -1.09 4.11 7.74
CA GLU A 150 -1.25 2.79 7.14
C GLU A 150 -0.22 2.64 6.03
N ASP A 151 0.37 1.45 5.89
CA ASP A 151 1.35 1.11 4.85
C ASP A 151 2.44 2.16 4.61
N ASP A 152 2.94 2.71 5.72
CA ASP A 152 4.00 3.72 5.75
C ASP A 152 5.36 3.08 6.08
N TYR A 153 6.45 3.62 5.53
CA TYR A 153 7.81 3.05 5.60
C TYR A 153 8.82 4.14 5.91
N ASP A 154 9.72 3.85 6.85
CA ASP A 154 10.67 4.82 7.37
C ASP A 154 12.09 4.27 7.49
N MET A 155 13.07 5.19 7.52
CA MET A 155 14.48 4.89 7.65
C MET A 155 14.89 4.72 9.12
N GLY A 156 15.25 3.50 9.52
CA GLY A 156 15.58 3.23 10.92
C GLY A 156 16.05 1.82 11.22
N VAL A 157 15.81 1.44 12.47
CA VAL A 157 16.03 0.10 13.01
C VAL A 157 14.73 -0.45 13.57
N LYS A 158 14.45 -1.71 13.28
CA LYS A 158 13.25 -2.41 13.76
C LYS A 158 13.61 -3.77 14.34
N PHE A 159 13.00 -4.11 15.46
CA PHE A 159 13.09 -5.43 16.08
C PHE A 159 11.70 -6.07 16.09
N LEU A 160 11.65 -7.33 15.65
CA LEU A 160 10.45 -8.15 15.64
C LEU A 160 10.67 -9.29 16.64
N TYR A 161 9.78 -9.43 17.61
CA TYR A 161 9.79 -10.50 18.60
C TYR A 161 8.46 -11.23 18.62
N THR A 162 8.45 -12.49 18.19
CA THR A 162 7.21 -13.25 17.90
C THR A 162 7.10 -14.57 18.69
N PRO A 163 7.06 -14.56 20.04
CA PRO A 163 7.01 -15.79 20.83
C PRO A 163 5.60 -16.42 20.81
N GLY A 164 5.36 -17.33 19.87
CA GLY A 164 4.09 -18.03 19.76
C GLY A 164 2.94 -17.11 19.29
N PRO A 165 1.87 -16.91 20.07
CA PRO A 165 0.70 -16.12 19.63
C PRO A 165 0.90 -14.60 19.75
N LEU A 166 2.03 -14.14 20.28
CA LEU A 166 2.32 -12.72 20.51
C LEU A 166 3.26 -12.22 19.42
N ASP A 167 2.91 -11.10 18.82
CA ASP A 167 3.74 -10.32 17.90
C ASP A 167 4.07 -8.97 18.57
N ILE A 168 5.36 -8.69 18.71
CA ILE A 168 5.87 -7.43 19.23
C ILE A 168 6.81 -6.84 18.19
N ALA A 169 6.54 -5.60 17.78
CA ALA A 169 7.47 -4.82 16.98
C ALA A 169 7.89 -3.57 17.75
N VAL A 170 9.20 -3.33 17.83
CA VAL A 170 9.78 -2.12 18.40
C VAL A 170 10.67 -1.49 17.35
N ALA A 171 10.45 -0.22 17.04
CA ALA A 171 11.25 0.48 16.04
C ALA A 171 11.70 1.85 16.52
N PHE A 172 12.81 2.30 15.93
CA PHE A 172 13.25 3.69 15.99
C PHE A 172 13.58 4.16 14.58
N TYR A 173 12.96 5.24 14.17
CA TYR A 173 13.15 5.86 12.86
C TYR A 173 13.83 7.22 13.01
N LYS A 174 14.90 7.42 12.24
CA LYS A 174 15.66 8.67 12.32
C LYS A 174 14.92 9.79 11.58
N ASN A 175 14.27 9.43 10.48
CA ASN A 175 13.58 10.29 9.52
C ASN A 175 12.74 9.43 8.57
N ALA A 176 11.90 10.09 7.79
CA ALA A 176 11.22 9.54 6.63
C ALA A 176 12.16 8.76 5.68
N GLU A 177 11.65 7.77 4.95
CA GLU A 177 12.43 6.84 4.12
C GLU A 177 13.53 7.46 3.23
N LEU A 178 13.29 8.60 2.59
CA LEU A 178 14.27 9.24 1.69
C LEU A 178 15.27 10.16 2.39
N GLY A 179 15.01 10.56 3.64
CA GLY A 179 15.84 11.54 4.36
C GLY A 179 15.89 12.93 3.71
N ASN A 180 14.91 13.24 2.85
CA ASN A 180 14.74 14.53 2.20
C ASN A 180 13.25 14.92 2.20
N SER A 181 12.85 15.74 3.17
CA SER A 181 11.46 16.19 3.34
C SER A 181 10.94 17.07 2.19
N SER A 182 11.79 17.55 1.29
CA SER A 182 11.34 18.33 0.12
C SER A 182 10.92 17.46 -1.07
N ASP A 183 11.23 16.16 -1.02
CA ASP A 183 10.96 15.22 -2.10
C ASP A 183 9.56 14.62 -1.98
N LYS A 184 8.72 14.85 -2.98
CA LYS A 184 7.34 14.33 -3.05
C LYS A 184 7.25 13.05 -3.88
N GLU A 185 8.31 12.67 -4.60
CA GLU A 185 8.40 11.48 -5.47
C GLU A 185 8.69 10.23 -4.62
N ARG A 186 7.77 9.97 -3.69
CA ARG A 186 7.92 8.97 -2.64
C ARG A 186 6.68 8.10 -2.49
N TYR A 187 6.85 6.97 -1.81
CA TYR A 187 5.77 6.01 -1.54
C TYR A 187 5.02 6.32 -0.24
N SER A 188 5.78 6.53 0.84
CA SER A 188 5.26 6.80 2.18
C SER A 188 4.69 8.21 2.26
N ILE A 189 3.77 8.43 3.19
CA ILE A 189 3.10 9.72 3.37
C ILE A 189 3.64 10.37 4.63
N ASP A 190 4.59 11.27 4.41
CA ASP A 190 5.32 11.98 5.46
C ASP A 190 5.03 13.48 5.45
N LEU A 191 5.43 14.17 6.51
CA LEU A 191 5.54 15.63 6.51
C LEU A 191 6.55 16.09 5.45
N ILE A 192 6.13 17.05 4.62
CA ILE A 192 6.99 17.62 3.57
C ILE A 192 7.25 19.11 3.75
N THR A 193 8.41 19.54 3.25
CA THR A 193 8.82 20.94 3.21
C THR A 193 8.51 21.55 1.84
N GLU A 194 7.57 22.50 1.81
CA GLU A 194 7.19 23.25 0.61
C GLU A 194 6.73 24.68 0.95
N GLY A 195 7.46 25.68 0.47
CA GLY A 195 7.11 27.09 0.66
C GLY A 195 7.14 27.52 2.14
N VAL A 196 5.96 27.76 2.72
CA VAL A 196 5.81 28.14 4.15
C VAL A 196 5.73 26.92 5.07
N ASN A 197 5.43 25.74 4.52
CA ASN A 197 5.42 24.48 5.26
C ASN A 197 6.86 23.99 5.38
N ALA A 198 7.34 23.86 6.60
CA ALA A 198 8.76 23.69 6.90
C ALA A 198 9.03 22.56 7.89
N ASN A 199 8.06 21.67 8.12
CA ASN A 199 8.13 20.58 9.08
C ASN A 199 8.64 19.30 8.42
N GLU A 200 9.45 18.55 9.16
CA GLU A 200 9.91 17.21 8.79
C GLU A 200 9.96 16.30 10.03
N GLU A 201 9.58 15.03 9.87
CA GLU A 201 9.65 14.04 10.95
C GLU A 201 11.08 13.63 11.28
N THR A 202 11.38 13.49 12.57
CA THR A 202 12.66 12.96 13.03
C THR A 202 12.57 12.30 14.41
N ASN A 203 13.42 11.29 14.63
CA ASN A 203 13.58 10.61 15.93
C ASN A 203 12.26 10.06 16.49
N GLN A 204 11.61 9.19 15.73
CA GLN A 204 10.36 8.53 16.11
C GLN A 204 10.64 7.17 16.74
N GLY A 205 9.92 6.85 17.82
CA GLY A 205 9.87 5.51 18.40
C GLY A 205 8.49 4.90 18.22
N ASN A 206 8.43 3.63 17.85
CA ASN A 206 7.17 2.90 17.65
C ASN A 206 7.16 1.61 18.49
N LEU A 207 5.98 1.25 18.98
CA LEU A 207 5.69 -0.02 19.63
C LEU A 207 4.36 -0.56 19.11
N ARG A 208 4.37 -1.79 18.60
CA ARG A 208 3.17 -2.57 18.28
C ARG A 208 3.15 -3.85 19.09
N LEU A 209 1.99 -4.16 19.63
CA LEU A 209 1.70 -5.39 20.36
C LEU A 209 0.45 -6.01 19.73
N ALA A 210 0.53 -7.23 19.24
CA ALA A 210 -0.61 -7.97 18.73
C ALA A 210 -0.63 -9.39 19.29
N TYR A 211 -1.81 -9.84 19.70
CA TYR A 211 -2.01 -11.18 20.25
C TYR A 211 -3.10 -11.91 19.48
N THR A 212 -2.75 -13.08 18.95
CA THR A 212 -3.64 -13.89 18.13
C THR A 212 -4.21 -15.06 18.93
N LEU A 213 -5.53 -15.02 19.12
CA LEU A 213 -6.32 -16.10 19.70
C LEU A 213 -6.76 -17.06 18.59
N GLN A 214 -6.16 -18.25 18.56
CA GLN A 214 -6.60 -19.33 17.69
C GLN A 214 -7.85 -20.02 18.26
N HIS A 215 -8.94 -20.05 17.50
CA HIS A 215 -10.20 -20.74 17.88
C HIS A 215 -10.32 -22.12 17.24
N SER A 216 -9.87 -22.27 15.99
CA SER A 216 -9.78 -23.52 15.22
C SER A 216 -8.82 -23.35 14.04
N GLU A 217 -8.53 -24.39 13.26
CA GLU A 217 -7.60 -24.31 12.10
C GLU A 217 -7.89 -23.15 11.12
N THR A 218 -9.16 -22.78 10.96
CA THR A 218 -9.61 -21.72 10.04
C THR A 218 -10.18 -20.49 10.74
N CYS A 219 -10.13 -20.42 12.07
CA CYS A 219 -10.72 -19.32 12.83
C CYS A 219 -9.72 -18.76 13.84
N ALA A 220 -9.42 -17.46 13.74
CA ALA A 220 -8.55 -16.74 14.65
C ALA A 220 -9.03 -15.28 14.84
N THR A 221 -8.68 -14.70 15.98
CA THR A 221 -8.87 -13.28 16.25
C THR A 221 -7.57 -12.68 16.77
N GLU A 222 -7.04 -11.70 16.07
CA GLU A 222 -5.97 -10.84 16.56
C GLU A 222 -6.57 -9.63 17.28
N PHE A 223 -5.99 -9.28 18.42
CA PHE A 223 -6.20 -8.00 19.09
C PHE A 223 -4.86 -7.30 19.17
N GLY A 224 -4.80 -6.01 18.89
CA GLY A 224 -3.56 -5.27 19.02
C GLY A 224 -3.71 -3.84 19.48
N TRP A 225 -2.57 -3.30 19.88
CA TRP A 225 -2.36 -1.92 20.22
C TRP A 225 -1.04 -1.45 19.62
N SER A 226 -1.05 -0.23 19.10
CA SER A 226 0.13 0.42 18.55
C SER A 226 0.25 1.83 19.10
N GLY A 227 1.48 2.32 19.22
CA GLY A 227 1.77 3.68 19.60
C GLY A 227 3.07 4.18 19.00
N GLU A 228 3.09 5.45 18.65
CA GLU A 228 4.26 6.14 18.15
C GLU A 228 4.39 7.53 18.78
N TYR A 229 5.64 7.95 18.97
CA TYR A 229 5.98 9.28 19.44
C TYR A 229 7.28 9.72 18.78
N GLY A 230 7.29 10.90 18.21
CA GLY A 230 8.45 11.44 17.49
C GLY A 230 8.55 12.94 17.59
N GLN A 231 9.63 13.49 17.03
CA GLN A 231 9.87 14.91 16.96
C GLN A 231 9.56 15.43 15.56
N VAL A 232 9.15 16.69 15.49
CA VAL A 232 8.95 17.39 14.23
C VAL A 232 9.90 18.58 14.18
N TYR A 233 10.90 18.52 13.31
CA TYR A 233 11.84 19.63 13.14
C TYR A 233 11.24 20.66 12.18
N ASN A 234 11.20 21.92 12.60
CA ASN A 234 10.81 23.01 11.72
C ASN A 234 12.04 23.71 11.16
N THR A 235 12.29 23.55 9.86
CA THR A 235 13.48 24.08 9.17
C THR A 235 13.51 25.61 9.09
N ALA A 236 12.37 26.30 9.28
CA ALA A 236 12.28 27.76 9.25
C ALA A 236 12.55 28.41 10.61
N THR A 237 12.11 27.79 11.71
CA THR A 237 12.34 28.29 13.08
C THR A 237 13.60 27.70 13.72
N GLY A 238 13.98 26.49 13.32
CA GLY A 238 15.05 25.71 13.94
C GLY A 238 14.62 25.01 15.24
N ASP A 239 13.33 25.02 15.55
CA ASP A 239 12.76 24.45 16.77
C ASP A 239 12.24 23.02 16.53
N MET A 240 12.06 22.28 17.62
CA MET A 240 11.55 20.91 17.63
C MET A 240 10.16 20.88 18.26
N GLY A 241 9.14 20.61 17.46
CA GLY A 241 7.84 20.16 17.92
C GLY A 241 7.83 18.66 18.20
N ASP A 242 6.64 18.12 18.48
CA ASP A 242 6.43 16.69 18.66
C ASP A 242 5.14 16.21 18.01
N HIS A 243 5.03 14.88 17.86
CA HIS A 243 3.81 14.23 17.43
C HIS A 243 3.66 12.87 18.10
N TRP A 244 2.42 12.39 18.15
CA TRP A 244 2.11 11.05 18.59
C TRP A 244 0.90 10.50 17.86
N ALA A 245 0.84 9.17 17.75
CA ALA A 245 -0.36 8.44 17.37
C ALA A 245 -0.52 7.19 18.23
N SER A 246 -1.75 6.72 18.39
CA SER A 246 -2.04 5.44 19.02
C SER A 246 -3.27 4.79 18.40
N ALA A 247 -3.22 3.47 18.25
CA ALA A 247 -4.30 2.68 17.68
C ALA A 247 -4.61 1.46 18.54
N VAL A 248 -5.87 1.04 18.52
CA VAL A 248 -6.30 -0.30 18.95
C VAL A 248 -7.02 -0.97 17.80
N HIS A 249 -6.77 -2.25 17.60
CA HIS A 249 -7.36 -2.98 16.48
C HIS A 249 -7.80 -4.39 16.82
N LEU A 250 -8.66 -4.92 15.96
CA LEU A 250 -9.10 -6.30 15.91
C LEU A 250 -9.09 -6.78 14.46
N VAL A 251 -8.49 -7.95 14.21
CA VAL A 251 -8.62 -8.66 12.93
C VAL A 251 -9.19 -10.04 13.20
N GLY A 252 -10.36 -10.33 12.62
CA GLY A 252 -11.04 -11.61 12.74
C GLY A 252 -11.02 -12.36 11.41
N ASN A 253 -10.44 -13.55 11.40
CA ASN A 253 -10.51 -14.49 10.29
C ASN A 253 -11.40 -15.67 10.71
N TYR A 254 -12.53 -15.89 10.05
CA TYR A 254 -13.51 -16.93 10.39
C TYR A 254 -13.91 -17.71 9.15
N GLY A 255 -13.09 -18.69 8.78
CA GLY A 255 -13.21 -19.37 7.49
C GLY A 255 -12.99 -18.37 6.36
N ASN A 256 -14.03 -18.16 5.56
CA ASN A 256 -13.97 -17.27 4.40
C ASN A 256 -14.27 -15.79 4.73
N LEU A 257 -14.71 -15.49 5.96
CA LEU A 257 -15.03 -14.14 6.42
C LEU A 257 -13.80 -13.50 7.07
N ASN A 258 -13.45 -12.30 6.61
CA ASN A 258 -12.52 -11.41 7.29
C ASN A 258 -13.26 -10.17 7.81
N VAL A 259 -12.92 -9.73 9.03
CA VAL A 259 -13.40 -8.48 9.62
C VAL A 259 -12.21 -7.73 10.22
N GLN A 260 -12.12 -6.43 9.93
CA GLN A 260 -11.11 -5.54 10.52
C GLN A 260 -11.82 -4.37 11.22
N LEU A 261 -11.38 -4.09 12.45
CA LEU A 261 -11.81 -2.94 13.24
C LEU A 261 -10.56 -2.22 13.73
N GLU A 262 -10.51 -0.90 13.57
CA GLU A 262 -9.47 -0.09 14.18
C GLU A 262 -10.05 1.25 14.65
N TYR A 263 -9.55 1.71 15.79
CA TYR A 263 -9.69 3.10 16.21
C TYR A 263 -8.31 3.66 16.49
N ALA A 264 -7.97 4.76 15.82
CA ALA A 264 -6.71 5.47 15.99
C ALA A 264 -6.95 6.93 16.34
N ALA A 265 -5.97 7.56 16.98
CA ALA A 265 -5.93 9.00 17.20
C ALA A 265 -4.49 9.48 17.09
N TYR A 266 -4.32 10.70 16.59
CA TYR A 266 -3.01 11.34 16.46
C TYR A 266 -3.09 12.84 16.74
N GLU A 267 -1.94 13.42 17.08
CA GLU A 267 -1.77 14.86 17.26
C GLU A 267 -0.34 15.27 16.94
N TYR A 268 -0.21 16.43 16.28
CA TYR A 268 1.04 17.12 15.97
C TYR A 268 1.08 18.46 16.69
N ALA A 269 2.06 18.64 17.57
CA ALA A 269 2.37 19.91 18.22
C ALA A 269 3.52 20.60 17.46
N LEU A 270 3.16 21.42 16.48
CA LEU A 270 4.10 22.04 15.54
C LEU A 270 4.67 23.37 16.05
N GLU A 271 5.97 23.58 15.81
CA GLU A 271 6.69 24.84 16.10
C GLU A 271 6.82 25.71 14.83
N ASN A 272 5.68 25.97 14.16
CA ASN A 272 5.67 26.77 12.94
C ASN A 272 5.97 28.26 13.22
N PRO A 273 6.52 28.99 12.22
CA PRO A 273 6.69 30.42 12.33
C PRO A 273 5.34 31.15 12.44
N THR A 274 5.35 32.35 13.04
CA THR A 274 4.13 33.17 13.20
C THR A 274 3.43 33.40 11.86
N GLY A 275 2.14 33.08 11.80
CA GLY A 275 1.29 33.27 10.61
C GLY A 275 1.06 31.99 9.80
N VAL A 276 1.71 30.88 10.15
CA VAL A 276 1.42 29.53 9.64
C VAL A 276 0.46 28.84 10.61
N ASP A 277 -0.53 28.13 10.09
CA ASP A 277 -1.60 27.51 10.89
C ASP A 277 -1.15 26.19 11.51
N ASN A 278 -0.95 26.16 12.83
CA ASN A 278 -0.58 24.95 13.58
C ASN A 278 -1.66 23.87 13.60
N ARG A 279 -2.87 24.15 13.09
CA ARG A 279 -3.93 23.15 12.98
C ARG A 279 -3.76 22.28 11.74
N LEU A 280 -2.84 22.62 10.84
CA LEU A 280 -2.58 21.89 9.61
C LEU A 280 -1.22 21.22 9.67
N ILE A 281 -1.16 19.97 9.21
CA ILE A 281 0.06 19.34 8.73
C ILE A 281 0.05 19.37 7.21
N HIS A 282 1.24 19.41 6.61
CA HIS A 282 1.42 19.36 5.17
C HIS A 282 2.20 18.09 4.84
N VAL A 283 1.55 17.20 4.11
CA VAL A 283 2.09 15.87 3.79
C VAL A 283 2.20 15.68 2.28
N GLY A 284 3.00 14.72 1.85
CA GLY A 284 3.18 14.45 0.43
C GLY A 284 3.63 13.03 0.12
N ALA A 285 3.16 12.56 -1.02
CA ALA A 285 3.56 11.30 -1.66
C ALA A 285 3.08 11.32 -3.13
N PHE A 286 3.58 10.40 -3.95
CA PHE A 286 3.17 10.25 -5.36
C PHE A 286 3.24 11.54 -6.18
N ALA A 287 4.31 12.32 -5.99
CA ALA A 287 4.54 13.62 -6.61
C ALA A 287 3.43 14.66 -6.31
N ALA A 288 2.62 14.43 -5.28
CA ALA A 288 1.55 15.29 -4.82
C ALA A 288 1.75 15.72 -3.36
N ALA A 289 1.02 16.76 -2.96
CA ALA A 289 1.02 17.30 -1.62
C ALA A 289 -0.37 17.78 -1.24
N TRP A 290 -0.72 17.67 0.04
CA TRP A 290 -1.99 18.14 0.57
C TRP A 290 -1.87 18.50 2.04
N ASP A 291 -2.81 19.33 2.49
CA ASP A 291 -2.96 19.62 3.91
C ASP A 291 -3.86 18.58 4.56
N ALA A 292 -3.57 18.23 5.80
CA ALA A 292 -4.41 17.41 6.66
C ALA A 292 -4.52 18.06 8.07
N PRO A 293 -5.54 17.70 8.86
CA PRO A 293 -5.63 18.15 10.24
C PRO A 293 -4.41 17.71 11.02
N ALA A 294 -3.85 18.58 11.85
CA ALA A 294 -2.78 18.23 12.79
C ALA A 294 -3.26 17.33 13.92
N LYS A 295 -4.57 17.15 14.08
CA LYS A 295 -5.18 16.35 15.15
C LYS A 295 -6.51 15.76 14.70
N ALA A 296 -6.63 14.45 14.73
CA ALA A 296 -7.87 13.76 14.42
C ALA A 296 -7.96 12.38 15.10
N SER A 297 -9.18 11.84 15.11
CA SER A 297 -9.42 10.42 15.36
C SER A 297 -9.88 9.73 14.08
N ILE A 298 -9.59 8.43 13.96
CA ILE A 298 -9.86 7.62 12.79
C ILE A 298 -10.61 6.37 13.25
N GLY A 299 -11.71 6.06 12.59
CA GLY A 299 -12.43 4.80 12.75
C GLY A 299 -12.42 4.00 11.46
N ILE A 300 -12.02 2.73 11.54
CA ILE A 300 -12.00 1.79 10.42
C ILE A 300 -12.93 0.61 10.72
N PHE A 301 -13.78 0.28 9.74
CA PHE A 301 -14.64 -0.91 9.76
C PHE A 301 -14.65 -1.56 8.38
N ASN A 302 -14.07 -2.74 8.30
CA ASN A 302 -14.00 -3.50 7.04
C ASN A 302 -14.57 -4.90 7.23
N ALA A 303 -15.22 -5.40 6.18
CA ALA A 303 -15.65 -6.78 6.10
C ALA A 303 -15.45 -7.31 4.69
N ALA A 304 -14.91 -8.52 4.59
CA ALA A 304 -14.71 -9.22 3.33
C ALA A 304 -15.15 -10.68 3.41
N TYR A 305 -15.62 -11.21 2.29
CA TYR A 305 -15.95 -12.64 2.16
C TYR A 305 -15.32 -13.22 0.90
N THR A 306 -14.59 -14.32 1.06
CA THR A 306 -13.89 -14.99 -0.04
C THR A 306 -14.71 -16.19 -0.55
N PHE A 307 -15.04 -16.17 -1.83
CA PHE A 307 -15.62 -17.30 -2.55
C PHE A 307 -14.47 -18.06 -3.24
N PRO A 308 -14.08 -19.24 -2.75
CA PRO A 308 -13.17 -20.09 -3.51
C PRO A 308 -13.89 -20.58 -4.77
N LEU A 309 -13.19 -20.53 -5.89
CA LEU A 309 -13.70 -20.96 -7.19
C LEU A 309 -12.86 -22.13 -7.72
N ASP A 310 -13.50 -23.00 -8.48
CA ASP A 310 -12.85 -24.02 -9.31
C ASP A 310 -13.42 -23.88 -10.72
N TRP A 311 -13.18 -22.71 -11.33
CA TRP A 311 -13.71 -22.38 -12.65
C TRP A 311 -12.62 -21.86 -13.59
N GLY A 312 -11.96 -22.82 -14.26
CA GLY A 312 -10.93 -22.50 -15.24
C GLY A 312 -9.72 -21.86 -14.56
N PRO A 313 -9.25 -20.68 -15.01
CA PRO A 313 -8.11 -20.00 -14.40
C PRO A 313 -8.46 -19.22 -13.12
N LEU A 314 -9.74 -19.12 -12.73
CA LEU A 314 -10.16 -18.33 -11.57
C LEU A 314 -10.06 -19.16 -10.28
N ASP A 315 -9.27 -18.67 -9.33
CA ASP A 315 -9.05 -19.32 -8.03
C ASP A 315 -10.02 -18.81 -6.96
N SER A 316 -10.32 -17.51 -6.96
CA SER A 316 -11.24 -16.93 -5.98
C SER A 316 -11.79 -15.56 -6.38
N ILE A 317 -12.89 -15.20 -5.73
CA ILE A 317 -13.41 -13.83 -5.69
C ILE A 317 -13.59 -13.43 -4.23
N GLN A 318 -12.91 -12.38 -3.79
CA GLN A 318 -13.15 -11.77 -2.49
C GLN A 318 -13.97 -10.51 -2.68
N VAL A 319 -15.15 -10.43 -2.07
CA VAL A 319 -15.98 -9.22 -2.05
C VAL A 319 -15.80 -8.50 -0.73
N TYR A 320 -15.79 -7.17 -0.73
CA TYR A 320 -15.54 -6.38 0.47
C TYR A 320 -16.33 -5.07 0.51
N SER A 321 -16.46 -4.55 1.72
CA SER A 321 -16.85 -3.17 2.02
C SER A 321 -15.91 -2.64 3.09
N ASP A 322 -15.02 -1.74 2.68
CA ASP A 322 -14.04 -1.10 3.55
C ASP A 322 -14.50 0.32 3.87
N ASN A 323 -14.38 0.76 5.12
CA ASN A 323 -14.92 2.05 5.57
C ASN A 323 -13.94 2.77 6.47
N THR A 324 -13.77 4.07 6.26
CA THR A 324 -12.99 4.94 7.13
C THR A 324 -13.76 6.22 7.42
N VAL A 325 -13.71 6.65 8.68
CA VAL A 325 -14.10 7.99 9.11
C VAL A 325 -12.86 8.65 9.71
N ILE A 326 -12.58 9.89 9.33
CA ILE A 326 -11.57 10.75 9.95
C ILE A 326 -12.31 11.93 10.55
N GLU A 327 -12.22 12.09 11.86
CA GLU A 327 -12.88 13.15 12.62
C GLU A 327 -11.80 14.08 13.19
N PRO A 328 -11.55 15.24 12.55
CA PRO A 328 -10.66 16.25 13.10
C PRO A 328 -11.16 16.75 14.46
N ASP A 329 -10.26 17.25 15.30
CA ASP A 329 -10.65 17.83 16.59
C ASP A 329 -11.66 18.98 16.42
N GLU A 330 -12.63 19.06 17.33
CA GLU A 330 -13.86 19.85 17.17
C GLU A 330 -13.57 21.31 16.80
N GLY A 331 -14.26 21.80 15.76
CA GLY A 331 -14.21 23.19 15.32
C GLY A 331 -13.00 23.57 14.46
N SER A 332 -12.11 22.63 14.17
CA SER A 332 -10.96 22.89 13.29
C SER A 332 -11.29 22.69 11.81
N PHE A 333 -11.95 21.58 11.45
CA PHE A 333 -12.12 21.11 10.06
C PHE A 333 -13.37 20.23 9.89
N GLY A 334 -13.63 19.72 8.68
CA GLY A 334 -14.76 18.83 8.39
C GLY A 334 -14.40 17.35 8.55
N THR A 335 -15.38 16.53 8.95
CA THR A 335 -15.24 15.07 8.96
C THR A 335 -15.05 14.55 7.53
N ALA A 336 -14.05 13.69 7.33
CA ALA A 336 -13.88 12.97 6.08
C ALA A 336 -14.39 11.54 6.22
N TRP A 337 -14.99 11.03 5.16
CA TRP A 337 -15.50 9.67 5.10
C TRP A 337 -15.12 9.02 3.78
N GLN A 338 -14.75 7.75 3.84
CA GLN A 338 -14.49 6.90 2.68
C GLN A 338 -15.22 5.57 2.84
N ASN A 339 -15.79 5.09 1.75
CA ASN A 339 -16.19 3.70 1.61
C ASN A 339 -15.75 3.16 0.25
N VAL A 340 -15.15 1.97 0.28
CA VAL A 340 -14.82 1.22 -0.91
C VAL A 340 -15.60 -0.08 -0.89
N VAL A 341 -16.52 -0.23 -1.84
CA VAL A 341 -17.20 -1.51 -2.10
C VAL A 341 -16.62 -2.08 -3.38
N GLY A 342 -16.19 -3.33 -3.32
CA GLY A 342 -15.50 -3.91 -4.46
C GLY A 342 -15.36 -5.42 -4.40
N ALA A 343 -14.59 -5.92 -5.37
CA ALA A 343 -14.18 -7.30 -5.43
C ALA A 343 -12.74 -7.43 -5.95
N MET A 344 -11.98 -8.33 -5.35
CA MET A 344 -10.69 -8.79 -5.85
C MET A 344 -10.87 -10.18 -6.47
N VAL A 345 -10.41 -10.34 -7.70
CA VAL A 345 -10.42 -11.61 -8.44
C VAL A 345 -8.98 -12.13 -8.56
N ALA A 346 -8.74 -13.36 -8.11
CA ALA A 346 -7.45 -14.03 -8.22
C ALA A 346 -7.49 -15.13 -9.28
N ALA A 347 -6.44 -15.19 -10.11
CA ALA A 347 -6.27 -16.16 -11.18
C ALA A 347 -4.77 -16.45 -11.43
N GLY A 348 -4.20 -17.37 -10.65
CA GLY A 348 -2.77 -17.65 -10.62
C GLY A 348 -1.96 -16.38 -10.28
N PRO A 349 -1.04 -15.92 -11.15
CA PRO A 349 -0.26 -14.70 -10.93
C PRO A 349 -1.05 -13.40 -11.15
N LEU A 350 -2.31 -13.48 -11.57
CA LEU A 350 -3.15 -12.32 -11.84
C LEU A 350 -4.04 -11.99 -10.65
N TYR A 351 -3.97 -10.74 -10.19
CA TYR A 351 -4.87 -10.17 -9.19
C TYR A 351 -5.52 -8.93 -9.79
N THR A 352 -6.86 -8.89 -9.79
CA THR A 352 -7.60 -7.75 -10.34
C THR A 352 -8.58 -7.20 -9.31
N TYR A 353 -8.47 -5.91 -9.02
CA TYR A 353 -9.36 -5.19 -8.12
C TYR A 353 -10.43 -4.47 -8.94
N PHE A 354 -11.67 -4.54 -8.49
CA PHE A 354 -12.82 -3.81 -9.03
C PHE A 354 -13.45 -3.01 -7.90
N ASP A 355 -13.13 -1.72 -7.84
CA ASP A 355 -13.52 -0.85 -6.74
C ASP A 355 -14.49 0.23 -7.19
N VAL A 356 -15.53 0.45 -6.38
CA VAL A 356 -16.32 1.67 -6.37
C VAL A 356 -16.01 2.40 -5.07
N ILE A 357 -15.24 3.49 -5.19
CA ILE A 357 -14.85 4.32 -4.06
C ILE A 357 -15.81 5.50 -3.98
N SER A 358 -16.35 5.74 -2.80
CA SER A 358 -17.17 6.91 -2.49
C SER A 358 -16.58 7.66 -1.31
N GLY A 359 -16.44 8.97 -1.44
CA GLY A 359 -15.81 9.80 -0.42
C GLY A 359 -16.52 11.13 -0.24
N GLU A 360 -16.52 11.63 0.98
CA GLU A 360 -16.98 12.97 1.35
C GLU A 360 -15.85 13.66 2.12
N ASN A 361 -15.50 14.88 1.71
CA ASN A 361 -14.33 15.62 2.21
C ASN A 361 -13.03 14.77 2.19
N MET A 362 -12.93 13.73 1.35
CA MET A 362 -11.84 12.76 1.42
C MET A 362 -10.74 13.08 0.41
N ILE A 363 -9.49 12.99 0.86
CA ILE A 363 -8.29 13.19 0.04
C ILE A 363 -8.33 12.19 -1.13
N PHE A 364 -7.91 12.64 -2.32
CA PHE A 364 -8.02 11.92 -3.60
C PHE A 364 -9.44 11.55 -4.08
N MET A 365 -10.48 12.00 -3.38
CA MET A 365 -11.89 11.93 -3.78
C MET A 365 -12.45 13.32 -4.10
N ASN A 366 -11.61 14.23 -4.59
CA ASN A 366 -11.95 15.62 -4.88
C ASN A 366 -12.58 16.34 -3.66
N GLY A 367 -12.08 16.02 -2.48
CA GLY A 367 -12.41 16.69 -1.22
C GLY A 367 -11.18 16.70 -0.31
N ASN A 368 -11.27 17.44 0.80
CA ASN A 368 -10.26 17.45 1.85
C ASN A 368 -10.93 17.86 3.17
N PRO A 369 -10.65 17.20 4.32
CA PRO A 369 -11.23 17.60 5.59
C PRO A 369 -10.90 19.06 5.95
N THR A 370 -9.74 19.57 5.53
CA THR A 370 -9.27 20.92 5.86
C THR A 370 -10.00 22.04 5.11
N THR A 371 -10.60 21.71 3.96
CA THR A 371 -11.40 22.60 3.14
C THR A 371 -12.70 21.90 2.74
N PRO A 372 -13.60 21.63 3.69
CA PRO A 372 -14.74 20.75 3.44
C PRO A 372 -15.79 21.44 2.57
N ASP A 373 -16.26 20.75 1.54
CA ASP A 373 -17.40 21.13 0.71
C ASP A 373 -18.66 20.31 1.03
N ASN A 374 -18.50 19.20 1.76
CA ASN A 374 -19.52 18.20 2.07
C ASN A 374 -20.20 17.64 0.82
N GLU A 375 -19.49 17.65 -0.31
CA GLU A 375 -19.92 16.96 -1.52
C GLU A 375 -19.45 15.52 -1.48
N ARG A 376 -20.33 14.63 -1.91
CA ARG A 376 -20.02 13.20 -2.03
C ARG A 376 -19.66 12.88 -3.46
N ASN A 377 -18.43 12.43 -3.65
CA ASN A 377 -17.83 12.10 -4.92
C ASN A 377 -17.63 10.58 -5.03
N THR A 378 -17.70 10.05 -6.25
CA THR A 378 -17.55 8.62 -6.52
C THR A 378 -16.59 8.38 -7.67
N ARG A 379 -15.72 7.38 -7.55
CA ARG A 379 -14.90 6.90 -8.65
C ARG A 379 -14.97 5.39 -8.79
N ILE A 380 -14.79 4.93 -10.02
CA ILE A 380 -14.54 3.53 -10.34
C ILE A 380 -13.04 3.36 -10.54
N ASN A 381 -12.48 2.31 -9.97
CA ASN A 381 -11.10 1.92 -10.15
C ASN A 381 -11.04 0.42 -10.52
N ILE A 382 -10.32 0.09 -11.58
CA ILE A 382 -10.04 -1.31 -11.94
C ILE A 382 -8.53 -1.46 -12.13
N ASN A 383 -7.89 -2.15 -11.19
CA ASN A 383 -6.45 -2.41 -11.24
C ASN A 383 -6.21 -3.85 -11.67
N PHE A 384 -5.42 -4.05 -12.72
CA PHE A 384 -4.99 -5.38 -13.17
C PHE A 384 -3.51 -5.53 -12.87
N GLY A 385 -3.15 -6.49 -12.02
CA GLY A 385 -1.76 -6.80 -11.70
C GLY A 385 -1.36 -8.21 -12.09
N TYR A 386 -0.19 -8.33 -12.71
CA TYR A 386 0.52 -9.60 -12.91
C TYR A 386 1.75 -9.61 -12.02
N TYR A 387 1.89 -10.65 -11.20
CA TYR A 387 2.92 -10.80 -10.19
C TYR A 387 3.76 -12.03 -10.52
N PHE A 388 5.08 -11.91 -10.47
CA PHE A 388 6.03 -12.96 -10.86
C PHE A 388 7.16 -13.12 -9.85
#